data_AF-A0A968BSM9-F1
#
_entry.id   AF-A0A968BSM9-F1
#
_cell.length_a   1.000
_cell.length_b   1.000
_cell.length_c   1.000
_cell.angle_alpha   90.00
_cell.angle_beta   90.00
_cell.angle_gamma   90.00
#
_symmetry.space_group_name_H-M   'P 1'
#
loop_
_entity.id
_entity.type
_entity.pdbx_description
1 polymer ?
#
loop_
_entity_poly.entity_id
_entity_poly.type
_entity_poly.pdbx_seq_one_letter_code
_entity_poly.pdbx_strand_id
1 'polypeptide(L)' 'MAYFAEGRHLYLPYTDYEGLVKYCDLNYVDFLYLKHRRVERYPFFEAFIQGSSPPDFALLYRGVDAYGEGLGLYRFQE' A
#
# COMPACT_ATOMS: atom_id res chain seq x y z
N MET A 1 8.36 0.58 -7.19
CA MET A 1 8.63 0.65 -5.73
C MET A 1 8.25 -0.70 -5.16
N ALA A 2 9.10 -1.30 -4.34
CA ALA A 2 8.98 -2.73 -4.06
C ALA A 2 8.96 -3.03 -2.57
N TYR A 3 8.03 -3.89 -2.17
CA TYR A 3 8.00 -4.55 -0.87
C TYR A 3 8.69 -5.92 -1.00
N PHE A 4 9.42 -6.28 0.05
CA PHE A 4 10.18 -7.52 0.16
C PHE A 4 9.26 -8.65 0.63
N ALA A 5 8.94 -9.56 -0.29
CA ALA A 5 8.54 -10.93 0.03
C ALA A 5 9.61 -11.85 -0.59
N GLU A 6 10.19 -12.77 0.19
CA GLU A 6 11.25 -13.71 -0.26
C GLU A 6 12.51 -13.08 -0.91
N GLY A 7 12.87 -11.84 -0.57
CA GLY A 7 14.04 -11.19 -1.18
C GLY A 7 13.80 -10.63 -2.59
N ARG A 8 12.54 -10.54 -3.04
CA ARG A 8 12.18 -9.98 -4.36
C ARG A 8 11.46 -8.66 -4.23
N HIS A 9 11.81 -7.76 -5.15
CA HIS A 9 11.14 -6.49 -5.35
C HIS A 9 9.87 -6.70 -6.20
N LEU A 10 8.70 -6.72 -5.58
CA LEU A 10 7.42 -6.76 -6.31
C LEU A 10 6.98 -5.36 -6.71
N TYR A 11 6.68 -5.14 -7.99
CA TYR A 11 6.21 -3.86 -8.48
C TYR A 11 4.70 -3.73 -8.24
N LEU A 12 4.30 -2.67 -7.52
CA LEU A 12 2.90 -2.26 -7.44
C LEU A 12 2.33 -2.00 -8.85
N PRO A 13 1.17 -2.58 -9.20
CA PRO A 13 0.50 -2.24 -10.45
C PRO A 13 -0.02 -0.80 -10.42
N TYR A 14 0.04 -0.11 -11.55
CA TYR A 14 -0.68 1.16 -11.72
C TYR A 14 -2.17 0.87 -11.93
N THR A 15 -2.96 1.02 -10.87
CA THR A 15 -4.35 0.56 -10.84
C THR A 15 -5.20 1.34 -9.83
N ASP A 16 -6.51 1.12 -9.86
CA ASP A 16 -7.48 1.62 -8.90
C ASP A 16 -7.55 0.74 -7.65
N TYR A 17 -8.43 1.09 -6.71
CA TYR A 17 -8.55 0.39 -5.44
C TYR A 17 -8.90 -1.10 -5.63
N GLU A 18 -9.89 -1.41 -6.47
CA GLU A 18 -10.32 -2.79 -6.74
C GLU A 18 -9.20 -3.61 -7.37
N GLY A 19 -8.45 -3.02 -8.31
CA GLY A 19 -7.31 -3.68 -8.91
C GLY A 19 -6.16 -3.91 -7.94
N LEU A 20 -5.96 -3.03 -6.96
CA LEU A 20 -4.99 -3.24 -5.88
C LEU A 20 -5.41 -4.40 -4.96
N VAL A 21 -6.67 -4.45 -4.53
CA VAL A 21 -7.22 -5.54 -3.72
C VAL A 21 -7.04 -6.87 -4.44
N LYS A 22 -7.44 -6.95 -5.71
CA LYS A 22 -7.28 -8.15 -6.53
C LYS A 22 -5.81 -8.55 -6.72
N TYR A 23 -4.91 -7.58 -6.85
CA TYR A 23 -3.48 -7.85 -6.91
C TYR A 23 -2.97 -8.47 -5.60
N CYS A 24 -3.38 -7.92 -4.45
CA CYS A 24 -3.00 -8.44 -3.14
C CYS A 24 -3.49 -9.88 -2.93
N ASP A 25 -4.74 -10.16 -3.29
CA ASP A 25 -5.33 -11.51 -3.25
C ASP A 25 -4.55 -12.51 -4.14
N LEU A 26 -4.40 -12.20 -5.43
CA LEU A 26 -3.71 -13.08 -6.39
C LEU A 26 -2.23 -13.35 -6.07
N ASN A 27 -1.59 -12.45 -5.32
CA ASN A 27 -0.18 -12.57 -4.96
C ASN A 27 0.04 -12.96 -3.49
N TYR A 28 -1.03 -13.32 -2.76
CA TYR A 28 -0.98 -13.71 -1.35
C TYR A 28 -0.23 -12.67 -0.49
N VAL A 29 -0.58 -11.39 -0.68
CA VAL A 29 0.07 -10.28 0.03
C VAL A 29 -0.51 -10.13 1.42
N ASP A 30 0.26 -10.40 2.46
CA ASP A 30 -0.16 -10.15 3.85
C ASP A 30 -0.07 -8.67 4.25
N PHE A 31 0.95 -7.97 3.75
CA PHE A 31 1.29 -6.61 4.17
C PHE A 31 1.55 -5.70 2.97
N LEU A 32 0.94 -4.51 3.02
CA LEU A 32 1.15 -3.45 2.06
C LEU A 32 1.91 -2.29 2.73
N TYR A 33 3.10 -1.99 2.21
CA TYR A 33 3.89 -0.84 2.63
C TYR A 33 3.90 0.25 1.55
N LEU A 34 3.41 1.44 1.90
CA LEU A 34 3.29 2.57 0.99
C LEU A 34 4.18 3.72 1.46
N LYS A 35 4.99 4.27 0.53
CA LYS A 35 5.58 5.61 0.68
C LYS A 35 4.82 6.55 -0.21
N HIS A 36 4.16 7.54 0.37
CA HIS A 36 3.17 8.38 -0.30
C HIS A 36 3.72 8.98 -1.59
N ARG A 37 4.89 9.64 -1.55
CA ARG A 37 5.54 10.25 -2.73
C ARG A 37 5.78 9.31 -3.92
N ARG A 38 5.91 8.00 -3.68
CA ARG A 38 6.15 7.03 -4.76
C ARG A 38 4.88 6.48 -5.36
N VAL A 39 3.75 6.60 -4.66
CA VAL A 39 2.44 6.08 -5.08
C VAL A 39 1.38 7.17 -5.22
N GLU A 40 1.70 8.44 -4.97
CA GLU A 40 0.77 9.58 -5.02
C GLU A 40 0.05 9.72 -6.36
N ARG A 41 0.65 9.21 -7.44
CA ARG A 41 0.08 9.23 -8.79
C ARG A 41 -0.80 8.02 -9.09
N TYR A 42 -0.86 7.03 -8.21
CA TYR A 42 -1.59 5.79 -8.44
C TYR A 42 -3.06 6.01 -8.06
N PRO A 43 -4.02 5.62 -8.90
CA PRO A 43 -5.44 5.87 -8.63
C PRO A 43 -5.94 5.30 -7.28
N PHE A 44 -5.41 4.16 -6.82
CA PHE A 44 -5.77 3.60 -5.52
C PHE A 44 -5.35 4.49 -4.32
N PHE A 45 -4.39 5.41 -4.51
CA PHE A 45 -3.76 6.11 -3.39
C PHE A 45 -4.73 6.98 -2.58
N GLU A 46 -5.79 7.50 -3.22
CA GLU A 46 -6.85 8.26 -2.57
C GLU A 46 -7.49 7.52 -1.39
N ALA A 47 -7.58 6.18 -1.47
CA ALA A 47 -8.11 5.35 -0.39
C ALA A 47 -7.20 5.28 0.85
N PHE A 48 -5.93 5.68 0.74
CA PHE A 48 -4.92 5.59 1.81
C PHE A 48 -4.56 6.94 2.45
N ILE A 49 -5.16 8.04 1.96
CA ILE A 49 -4.98 9.39 2.51
C ILE A 49 -5.47 9.45 3.97
N GLN A 50 -4.95 10.42 4.72
CA GLN A 50 -5.27 10.61 6.13
C GLN A 50 -6.78 10.84 6.34
N GLY A 51 -7.40 10.01 7.20
CA GLY A 51 -8.84 10.01 7.45
C GLY A 51 -9.62 8.93 6.69
N SER A 52 -9.00 8.31 5.68
CA SER A 52 -9.57 7.17 4.96
C SER A 52 -9.22 5.86 5.66
N SER A 53 -10.21 4.96 5.80
CA SER A 53 -10.02 3.58 6.27
C SER A 53 -10.38 2.63 5.13
N PRO A 54 -9.41 2.20 4.33
CA PRO A 54 -9.67 1.25 3.24
C PRO A 54 -10.17 -0.08 3.84
N PRO A 55 -11.35 -0.59 3.43
CA PRO A 55 -12.01 -1.71 4.12
C PRO A 55 -11.18 -3.00 4.13
N ASP A 56 -10.44 -3.27 3.06
CA ASP A 56 -9.61 -4.49 2.91
C ASP A 56 -8.21 -4.33 3.52
N PHE A 57 -7.94 -3.21 4.19
CA PHE A 57 -6.61 -2.84 4.68
C PHE A 57 -6.66 -2.24 6.09
N ALA A 58 -6.29 -3.04 7.09
CA ALA A 58 -6.12 -2.56 8.45
C ALA A 58 -4.80 -1.78 8.60
N LEU A 59 -4.89 -0.52 9.02
CA LEU A 59 -3.70 0.29 9.32
C LEU A 59 -2.96 -0.25 10.55
N LEU A 60 -1.70 -0.63 10.38
CA LEU A 60 -0.82 -1.07 11.47
C LEU A 60 0.13 0.04 11.94
N TYR A 61 0.61 0.84 11.00
CA TYR A 61 1.53 1.93 11.30
C TYR A 61 1.36 3.07 10.30
N ARG A 62 1.41 4.31 10.79
CA ARG A 62 1.46 5.54 9.99
C ARG A 62 2.55 6.43 10.56
N GLY A 63 3.35 7.01 9.68
CA GLY A 63 4.44 7.88 10.10
C GLY A 63 4.99 8.72 8.97
N VAL A 64 6.12 9.35 9.27
CA VAL A 64 6.94 10.09 8.31
C VAL A 64 8.35 9.49 8.33
N ASP A 65 8.99 9.41 7.16
CA ASP A 65 10.38 8.99 7.10
C ASP A 65 11.35 10.12 7.49
N ALA A 66 12.66 9.83 7.47
CA ALA A 66 13.70 10.79 7.83
C ALA A 66 13.73 12.05 6.94
N TYR A 67 13.05 12.04 5.80
CA TYR A 67 12.93 13.16 4.87
C TYR A 67 11.58 13.89 5.01
N GLY A 68 10.74 13.52 5.97
CA GLY A 68 9.42 14.08 6.18
C GLY A 68 8.34 13.49 5.26
N GLU A 69 8.63 12.42 4.53
CA GLU A 69 7.69 11.81 3.59
C GLU A 69 6.74 10.86 4.30
N GLY A 70 5.43 11.00 4.02
CA GLY A 70 4.40 10.14 4.60
C GLY A 70 4.56 8.68 4.19
N LEU A 71 4.38 7.78 5.15
CA LEU A 71 4.38 6.35 4.91
C LEU A 71 3.31 5.63 5.75
N GLY A 72 2.86 4.49 5.24
CA GLY A 72 1.88 3.65 5.89
C GLY A 72 2.20 2.16 5.71
N LEU A 73 1.96 1.39 6.77
CA LEU A 73 1.97 -0.07 6.75
C LEU A 73 0.56 -0.57 7.07
N TYR A 74 0.05 -1.42 6.19
CA TYR A 74 -1.29 -1.95 6.25
C TYR A 74 -1.22 -3.47 6.21
N ARG A 75 -2.09 -4.13 6.97
CA ARG A 75 -2.36 -5.56 6.84
C ARG A 75 -3.53 -5.73 5.88
N PHE A 76 -3.33 -6.54 4.85
CA PHE A 76 -4.42 -6.94 3.97
C PHE A 76 -5.34 -7.92 4.70
N GLN A 77 -6.65 -7.71 4.58
CA GLN A 77 -7.68 -8.50 5.24
C GLN A 77 -8.77 -8.80 4.22
N GLU A 78 -8.93 -10.07 3.88
CA GLU A 78 -10.10 -10.60 3.15
C GLU A 78 -11.37 -10.59 4.03
#